data_AF-A0A2P4SVJ7-F1
#
_entry.id   AF-A0A2P4SVJ7-F1
#
_cell.length_a   1.000
_cell.length_b   1.000
_cell.length_c   1.000
_cell.angle_alpha   90.00
_cell.angle_beta   90.00
_cell.angle_gamma   90.00
#
_symmetry.space_group_name_H-M   'P 1'
#
loop_
_entity.id
_entity.type
_entity.pdbx_description
1 polymer ?
#
loop_
_entity_poly.entity_id
_entity_poly.type
_entity_poly.pdbx_seq_one_letter_code
_entity_poly.pdbx_strand_id
1 'polypeptide(L)'
;MKRCGEVRSVLSVSFRIQAGASLLAVRPQDRSRWLLACYEHWQPTLGTRLCRQLGALRAIHQKGVNLTDVRVEDGQEFAQVGSSLEDTWQISYQRRRALGWTVHAGVTRGSAKQEAGVPVERVISHPMYNDNSMDYDIALMKLGVPLNFSDTIGALCLLPSHQELLPGTPCWVSGWGYTRPDQ
;
A
#
# COMPACT_ATOMS: atom_id res chain seq x y z
N MET A 1 -26.06 -16.27 -14.87
CA MET A 1 -24.78 -16.27 -14.12
C MET A 1 -23.64 -16.39 -15.12
N LYS A 2 -22.77 -15.38 -15.24
CA LYS A 2 -21.49 -15.55 -15.96
C LYS A 2 -20.61 -16.41 -15.06
N ARG A 3 -20.22 -17.60 -15.53
CA ARG A 3 -19.31 -18.49 -14.81
C ARG A 3 -17.90 -17.93 -14.89
N CYS A 4 -17.18 -17.98 -13.77
CA CYS A 4 -15.77 -17.69 -13.75
C CYS A 4 -15.03 -18.73 -14.57
N GLY A 5 -14.27 -18.29 -15.57
CA GLY A 5 -13.31 -19.14 -16.24
C GLY A 5 -12.11 -19.34 -15.31
N GLU A 6 -11.63 -20.59 -15.20
CA GLU A 6 -10.37 -20.84 -14.54
C GLU A 6 -9.24 -20.35 -15.46
N VAL A 7 -8.58 -19.26 -15.09
CA VAL A 7 -7.41 -18.79 -15.82
C VAL A 7 -6.20 -19.50 -15.24
N ARG A 8 -5.85 -20.64 -15.83
CA ARG A 8 -4.59 -21.32 -15.58
C ARG A 8 -3.47 -20.64 -16.37
N SER A 9 -2.98 -19.51 -15.87
CA SER A 9 -1.74 -18.92 -16.37
C SER A 9 -0.56 -19.58 -15.67
N VAL A 10 0.34 -20.17 -16.44
CA VAL A 10 1.65 -20.68 -15.97
C VAL A 10 2.70 -19.54 -15.95
N LEU A 11 2.34 -18.37 -16.47
CA LEU A 11 3.17 -17.15 -16.54
C LEU A 11 2.80 -16.14 -15.46
N SER A 12 3.68 -15.15 -15.26
CA SER A 12 3.46 -14.06 -14.32
C SER A 12 2.14 -13.31 -14.59
N VAL A 13 1.51 -12.85 -13.52
CA VAL A 13 0.23 -12.14 -13.54
C VAL A 13 0.43 -10.75 -12.94
N SER A 14 -0.20 -9.75 -13.55
CA SER A 14 -0.26 -8.40 -13.00
C SER A 14 -1.61 -8.17 -12.32
N PHE A 15 -1.61 -7.42 -11.23
CA PHE A 15 -2.82 -7.02 -10.51
C PHE A 15 -2.95 -5.50 -10.53
N ARG A 16 -4.20 -5.01 -10.47
CA ARG A 16 -4.50 -3.60 -10.19
C ARG A 16 -5.87 -3.44 -9.56
N ILE A 17 -6.09 -2.32 -8.88
CA ILE A 17 -7.44 -1.86 -8.53
C ILE A 17 -7.90 -0.86 -9.58
N GLN A 18 -9.07 -1.08 -10.17
CA GLN A 18 -9.67 -0.11 -11.10
C GLN A 18 -10.16 1.12 -10.32
N ALA A 19 -9.66 2.29 -10.70
CA ALA A 19 -10.12 3.56 -10.17
C ALA A 19 -11.62 3.76 -10.44
N GLY A 20 -12.37 4.21 -9.42
CA GLY A 20 -13.82 4.49 -9.52
C GLY A 20 -14.74 3.37 -9.05
N ALA A 21 -14.39 2.11 -9.27
CA ALA A 21 -15.21 0.96 -8.83
C ALA A 21 -14.56 0.13 -7.71
N SER A 22 -13.30 0.40 -7.37
CA SER A 22 -12.52 -0.33 -6.35
C SER A 22 -12.49 -1.85 -6.60
N LEU A 23 -12.53 -2.25 -7.87
CA LEU A 23 -12.52 -3.66 -8.27
C LEU A 23 -11.13 -4.14 -8.56
N LEU A 24 -10.83 -5.36 -8.09
CA LEU A 24 -9.60 -6.04 -8.42
C LEU A 24 -9.66 -6.58 -9.85
N ALA A 25 -8.69 -6.19 -10.65
CA ALA A 25 -8.46 -6.72 -11.98
C ALA A 25 -7.11 -7.45 -12.04
N VAL A 26 -7.08 -8.53 -12.81
CA VAL A 26 -5.91 -9.35 -13.07
C VAL A 26 -5.64 -9.37 -14.57
N ARG A 27 -4.36 -9.32 -14.95
CA ARG A 27 -3.92 -9.47 -16.33
C ARG A 27 -2.81 -10.52 -16.39
N PRO A 28 -3.09 -11.71 -16.91
CA PRO A 28 -2.07 -12.67 -17.34
C PRO A 28 -1.15 -12.05 -18.39
N GLN A 29 0.16 -12.33 -18.35
CA GLN A 29 1.09 -11.77 -19.34
C GLN A 29 0.82 -12.22 -20.79
N ASP A 30 0.25 -13.40 -20.99
CA ASP A 30 -0.16 -13.93 -22.31
C ASP A 30 -1.43 -13.27 -22.86
N ARG A 31 -2.10 -12.42 -22.08
CA ARG A 31 -3.30 -11.69 -22.49
C ARG A 31 -3.09 -10.18 -22.45
N SER A 32 -3.58 -9.52 -23.49
CA SER A 32 -3.56 -8.06 -23.57
C SER A 32 -4.68 -7.39 -22.74
N ARG A 33 -5.72 -8.13 -22.33
CA ARG A 33 -6.90 -7.60 -21.64
C ARG A 33 -6.87 -7.83 -20.14
N TRP A 34 -7.48 -6.91 -19.40
CA TRP A 34 -7.72 -7.02 -17.96
C TRP A 34 -9.00 -7.79 -17.69
N LEU A 35 -8.93 -8.76 -16.77
CA LEU A 35 -10.03 -9.61 -16.34
C LEU A 35 -10.42 -9.21 -14.92
N LEU A 36 -11.72 -9.20 -14.61
CA LEU A 36 -12.17 -8.96 -13.24
C LEU A 36 -11.95 -10.20 -12.38
N ALA A 37 -11.44 -10.00 -11.16
CA ALA A 37 -11.21 -11.10 -10.24
C ALA A 37 -12.53 -11.63 -9.66
N CYS A 38 -12.66 -12.95 -9.63
CA CYS A 38 -13.81 -13.62 -9.03
C CYS A 38 -13.73 -13.64 -7.50
N TYR A 39 -14.87 -13.43 -6.85
CA TYR A 39 -15.00 -13.60 -5.40
C TYR A 39 -15.27 -15.07 -4.99
N GLU A 40 -15.68 -15.91 -5.93
CA GLU A 40 -15.95 -17.33 -5.66
C GLU A 40 -14.65 -18.06 -5.24
N HIS A 41 -14.69 -18.73 -4.08
CA HIS A 41 -13.53 -19.33 -3.41
C HIS A 41 -12.40 -18.33 -3.06
N TRP A 42 -12.72 -17.04 -2.94
CA TRP A 42 -11.77 -16.03 -2.53
C TRP A 42 -11.25 -16.28 -1.12
N GLN A 43 -9.92 -16.35 -0.98
CA GLN A 43 -9.28 -16.46 0.32
C GLN A 43 -8.98 -15.05 0.87
N PRO A 44 -9.46 -14.69 2.07
CA PRO A 44 -9.17 -13.39 2.68
C PRO A 44 -7.67 -13.09 2.85
N THR A 45 -6.87 -14.14 3.03
CA THR A 45 -5.41 -14.07 3.11
C THR A 45 -4.80 -13.63 1.78
N LEU A 46 -5.29 -14.15 0.65
CA LEU A 46 -4.88 -13.74 -0.69
C LEU A 46 -5.11 -12.24 -0.91
N GLY A 47 -6.29 -11.73 -0.53
CA GLY A 47 -6.59 -10.31 -0.64
C GLY A 47 -5.67 -9.43 0.20
N THR A 48 -5.28 -9.89 1.38
CA THR A 48 -4.31 -9.17 2.24
C THR A 48 -2.93 -9.11 1.58
N ARG A 49 -2.47 -10.21 0.96
CA ARG A 49 -1.20 -10.28 0.24
C ARG A 49 -1.19 -9.39 -1.01
N LEU A 50 -2.26 -9.45 -1.80
CA LEU A 50 -2.43 -8.61 -2.98
C LEU A 50 -2.46 -7.12 -2.63
N CYS A 51 -3.15 -6.73 -1.56
CA CYS A 51 -3.10 -5.35 -1.07
C CYS A 51 -1.67 -4.89 -0.81
N ARG A 52 -0.85 -5.74 -0.17
CA ARG A 52 0.56 -5.43 0.10
C ARG A 52 1.40 -5.36 -1.18
N GLN A 53 1.23 -6.30 -2.10
CA GLN A 53 1.92 -6.28 -3.39
C GLN A 53 1.57 -5.04 -4.24
N LEU A 54 0.35 -4.52 -4.09
CA LEU A 54 -0.11 -3.28 -4.71
C LEU A 54 0.34 -2.02 -3.96
N GLY A 55 1.21 -2.16 -2.95
CA GLY A 55 1.80 -1.03 -2.23
C GLY A 55 0.98 -0.52 -1.04
N ALA A 56 -0.10 -1.19 -0.66
CA ALA A 56 -0.89 -0.84 0.51
C ALA A 56 -0.37 -1.50 1.79
N LEU A 57 -0.28 -0.74 2.88
CA LEU A 57 0.22 -1.26 4.17
C LEU A 57 -0.70 -2.32 4.79
N ARG A 58 -2.03 -2.21 4.56
CA ARG A 58 -3.04 -3.11 5.13
C ARG A 58 -4.29 -3.15 4.27
N ALA A 59 -4.93 -4.31 4.18
CA ALA A 59 -6.31 -4.43 3.69
C ALA A 59 -7.29 -3.97 4.78
N ILE A 60 -8.07 -2.93 4.52
CA ILE A 60 -9.07 -2.40 5.47
C ILE A 60 -10.41 -3.11 5.29
N HIS A 61 -10.83 -3.30 4.04
CA HIS A 61 -12.10 -3.92 3.70
C HIS A 61 -11.94 -4.74 2.41
N GLN A 62 -12.51 -5.94 2.38
CA GLN A 62 -12.61 -6.78 1.19
C GLN A 62 -13.98 -7.43 1.15
N LYS A 63 -14.67 -7.33 0.02
CA LYS A 63 -16.03 -7.84 -0.16
C LYS A 63 -16.27 -8.18 -1.63
N GLY A 64 -17.05 -9.24 -1.87
CA GLY A 64 -17.64 -9.47 -3.17
C GLY A 64 -18.75 -8.46 -3.49
N VAL A 65 -18.87 -8.10 -4.76
CA VAL A 65 -19.94 -7.24 -5.28
C VAL A 65 -20.79 -8.03 -6.27
N ASN A 66 -22.08 -7.76 -6.33
CA ASN A 66 -22.93 -8.37 -7.36
C ASN A 66 -22.70 -7.69 -8.69
N LEU A 67 -22.80 -8.45 -9.78
CA LEU A 67 -22.64 -7.92 -11.14
C LEU A 67 -23.70 -6.89 -11.52
N THR A 68 -24.87 -6.90 -10.86
CA THR A 68 -25.92 -5.90 -11.04
C THR A 68 -25.55 -4.54 -10.45
N ASP A 69 -24.65 -4.52 -9.48
CA ASP A 69 -24.32 -3.34 -8.68
C ASP A 69 -23.09 -2.59 -9.26
N VAL A 70 -22.53 -3.11 -10.35
CA VAL A 70 -21.33 -2.60 -11.01
C VAL A 70 -21.61 -2.38 -12.49
N ARG A 71 -21.15 -1.25 -13.04
CA ARG A 71 -21.07 -1.08 -14.49
C ARG A 71 -19.98 -1.97 -15.07
N VAL A 72 -20.39 -2.97 -15.84
CA VAL A 72 -19.50 -3.91 -16.52
C VAL A 72 -19.66 -3.76 -18.02
N GLU A 73 -18.55 -3.69 -18.75
CA GLU A 73 -18.56 -3.57 -20.22
C GLU A 73 -19.04 -4.87 -20.89
N ASP A 74 -19.65 -4.74 -22.07
CA ASP A 74 -20.02 -5.89 -22.89
C ASP A 74 -18.76 -6.65 -23.31
N GLY A 75 -18.78 -7.97 -23.10
CA GLY A 75 -17.61 -8.82 -23.30
C GLY A 75 -16.59 -8.82 -22.16
N GLN A 76 -16.87 -8.20 -21.00
CA GLN A 76 -16.01 -8.36 -19.82
C GLN A 76 -15.87 -9.84 -19.44
N GLU A 77 -14.61 -10.24 -19.28
CA GLU A 77 -14.19 -11.57 -18.83
C GLU A 77 -13.77 -11.55 -17.36
N PHE A 78 -13.84 -12.73 -16.73
CA PHE A 78 -13.62 -12.94 -15.31
C PHE A 78 -12.60 -14.06 -15.09
N ALA A 79 -11.77 -13.92 -14.06
CA ALA A 79 -10.70 -14.85 -13.75
C ALA A 79 -10.67 -15.21 -12.27
N GLN A 80 -10.45 -16.48 -11.98
CA GLN A 80 -10.17 -16.95 -10.62
C GLN A 80 -8.69 -16.77 -10.28
N VAL A 81 -8.39 -16.24 -9.09
CA VAL A 81 -7.02 -16.03 -8.62
C VAL A 81 -6.67 -17.12 -7.59
N GLY A 82 -5.61 -17.89 -7.88
CA GLY A 82 -5.13 -18.95 -7.01
C GLY A 82 -4.42 -18.45 -5.75
N SER A 83 -4.18 -19.35 -4.79
CA SER A 83 -3.68 -19.06 -3.45
C SER A 83 -2.17 -18.87 -3.32
N SER A 84 -1.38 -19.02 -4.40
CA SER A 84 0.08 -18.94 -4.34
C SER A 84 0.58 -17.53 -4.65
N LEU A 85 0.73 -16.73 -3.59
CA LEU A 85 1.55 -15.52 -3.59
C LEU A 85 2.56 -15.69 -2.45
N GLU A 86 3.82 -15.95 -2.76
CA GLU A 86 4.84 -16.05 -1.72
C GLU A 86 4.99 -14.70 -1.01
N ASP A 87 4.79 -14.71 0.30
CA ASP A 87 4.71 -13.54 1.16
C ASP A 87 5.96 -13.53 2.05
N THR A 88 7.01 -12.82 1.67
CA THR A 88 8.25 -12.74 2.45
C THR A 88 8.42 -11.36 3.07
N TRP A 89 7.63 -11.06 4.11
CA TRP A 89 7.90 -9.93 5.01
C TRP A 89 7.80 -10.39 6.46
N GLN A 90 8.83 -11.08 6.93
CA GLN A 90 9.04 -11.30 8.36
C GLN A 90 9.87 -10.14 8.90
N ILE A 91 9.21 -9.09 9.40
CA ILE A 91 9.90 -7.96 10.01
C ILE A 91 10.26 -8.35 11.45
N SER A 92 11.48 -8.86 11.64
CA SER A 92 12.16 -8.83 12.94
C SER A 92 12.58 -7.39 13.22
N TYR A 93 12.34 -6.85 14.41
CA TYR A 93 12.67 -5.46 14.72
C TYR A 93 13.15 -5.29 16.16
N GLN A 94 13.98 -4.26 16.37
CA GLN A 94 14.37 -3.80 17.70
C GLN A 94 13.34 -2.80 18.25
N ARG A 95 12.99 -2.94 19.54
CA ARG A 95 11.97 -2.12 20.22
C ARG A 95 12.62 -0.94 20.93
N ARG A 96 12.32 0.29 20.52
CA ARG A 96 12.62 1.50 21.32
C ARG A 96 11.32 2.15 21.79
N ARG A 97 11.24 2.49 23.07
CA ARG A 97 10.18 3.35 23.63
C ARG A 97 10.48 4.79 23.23
N ALA A 98 9.51 5.46 22.63
CA ALA A 98 9.63 6.86 22.20
C ALA A 98 8.85 7.78 23.15
N LEU A 99 9.28 7.84 24.41
CA LEU A 99 8.63 8.68 25.42
C LEU A 99 8.77 10.16 25.03
N GLY A 100 7.64 10.88 24.96
CA GLY A 100 7.60 12.32 24.67
C GLY A 100 7.54 12.71 23.19
N TRP A 101 7.58 11.75 22.26
CA TRP A 101 7.47 12.04 20.83
C TRP A 101 6.01 12.23 20.42
N THR A 102 5.75 13.23 19.59
CA THR A 102 4.43 13.52 19.01
C THR A 102 4.55 13.73 17.51
N VAL A 103 3.51 13.31 16.78
CA VAL A 103 3.39 13.50 15.33
C VAL A 103 2.26 14.49 15.07
N HIS A 104 2.55 15.50 14.25
CA HIS A 104 1.55 16.43 13.73
C HIS A 104 1.28 16.07 12.26
N ALA A 105 -0.01 15.99 11.89
CA ALA A 105 -0.45 15.62 10.55
C ALA A 105 -1.54 16.60 10.08
N GLY A 106 -1.63 16.86 8.77
CA GLY A 106 -2.62 17.79 8.21
C GLY A 106 -2.24 19.27 8.31
N VAL A 107 -1.03 19.58 8.76
CA VAL A 107 -0.53 20.95 8.94
C VAL A 107 0.38 21.32 7.76
N THR A 108 0.18 22.51 7.18
CA THR A 108 1.03 23.05 6.08
C THR A 108 1.66 24.41 6.42
N ARG A 109 1.01 25.20 7.30
CA ARG A 109 1.49 26.50 7.80
C ARG A 109 1.93 26.38 9.26
N GLY A 110 2.97 27.13 9.63
CA GLY A 110 3.89 26.90 10.76
C GLY A 110 3.34 26.91 12.21
N SER A 111 2.13 26.44 12.47
CA SER A 111 1.58 26.32 13.82
C SER A 111 1.31 24.86 14.19
N ALA A 112 2.30 23.97 14.01
CA ALA A 112 2.30 22.69 14.72
C ALA A 112 2.17 22.90 16.25
N LYS A 113 2.60 24.06 16.76
CA LYS A 113 2.44 24.49 18.16
C LYS A 113 0.99 24.70 18.61
N GLN A 114 0.01 24.79 17.69
CA GLN A 114 -1.37 25.15 18.03
C GLN A 114 -2.34 23.97 17.92
N GLU A 115 -1.90 22.85 17.32
CA GLU A 115 -2.66 21.61 17.25
C GLU A 115 -2.07 20.56 18.19
N ALA A 116 -2.93 19.85 18.92
CA ALA A 116 -2.50 18.75 19.77
C ALA A 116 -1.93 17.62 18.89
N GLY A 117 -0.62 17.39 18.99
CA GLY A 117 0.05 16.30 18.29
C GLY A 117 -0.39 14.92 18.81
N VAL A 118 -0.27 13.91 17.96
CA VAL A 118 -0.61 12.52 18.29
C VAL A 118 0.60 11.83 18.93
N PRO A 119 0.47 11.24 20.13
CA PRO A 119 1.60 10.60 20.80
C PRO A 119 2.10 9.38 20.01
N VAL A 120 3.42 9.21 19.96
CA VAL A 120 4.05 8.01 19.41
C VAL A 120 4.07 6.91 20.48
N GLU A 121 3.46 5.77 20.19
CA GLU A 121 3.50 4.59 21.06
C GLU A 121 4.86 3.92 20.99
N ARG A 122 5.42 3.80 19.77
CA ARG A 122 6.63 3.03 19.53
C ARG A 122 7.35 3.44 18.25
N VAL A 123 8.68 3.40 18.30
CA VAL A 123 9.55 3.48 17.11
C VAL A 123 10.10 2.09 16.81
N ILE A 124 10.12 1.75 15.53
CA ILE A 124 10.49 0.45 14.98
C ILE A 124 11.61 0.68 13.97
N SER A 125 12.86 0.66 14.43
CA SER A 125 14.02 0.78 13.55
C SER A 125 14.20 -0.49 12.72
N HIS A 126 14.72 -0.33 11.50
CA HIS A 126 15.13 -1.47 10.69
C HIS A 126 16.17 -2.32 11.44
N PRO A 127 16.01 -3.65 11.52
CA PRO A 127 16.90 -4.52 12.31
C PRO A 127 18.36 -4.50 11.83
N MET A 128 18.59 -4.18 10.56
CA MET A 128 19.91 -4.11 9.93
C MET A 128 20.46 -2.68 9.84
N TYR A 129 19.83 -1.68 10.48
CA TYR A 129 20.32 -0.31 10.46
C TYR A 129 21.76 -0.23 10.97
N ASN A 130 22.62 0.47 10.24
CA ASN A 130 24.03 0.67 10.58
C ASN A 130 24.35 2.17 10.63
N ASP A 131 24.66 2.67 11.83
CA ASP A 131 24.93 4.09 12.08
C ASP A 131 26.24 4.60 11.44
N ASN A 132 27.15 3.70 11.07
CA ASN A 132 28.41 4.07 10.42
C ASN A 132 28.26 4.21 8.89
N SER A 133 27.52 3.29 8.26
CA SER A 133 27.33 3.29 6.80
C SER A 133 26.05 4.00 6.36
N MET A 134 25.12 4.25 7.29
CA MET A 134 23.75 4.67 7.01
C MET A 134 22.95 3.64 6.17
N ASP A 135 23.41 2.38 6.12
CA ASP A 135 22.64 1.32 5.47
C ASP A 135 21.35 1.04 6.24
N TYR A 136 20.29 0.80 5.49
CA TYR A 136 18.94 0.57 6.02
C TYR A 136 18.43 1.70 6.93
N ASP A 137 18.73 2.96 6.58
CA ASP A 137 18.22 4.15 7.25
C ASP A 137 16.70 4.33 7.00
N ILE A 138 15.92 3.50 7.70
CA ILE A 138 14.46 3.51 7.69
C ILE A 138 13.92 3.06 9.05
N ALA A 139 12.85 3.70 9.50
CA ALA A 139 12.12 3.30 10.69
C ALA A 139 10.61 3.52 10.49
N LEU A 140 9.81 2.73 11.20
CA LEU A 140 8.36 2.94 11.30
C LEU A 140 8.01 3.53 12.67
N MET A 141 7.02 4.41 12.72
CA MET A 141 6.45 4.92 13.97
C MET A 141 5.02 4.44 14.11
N LYS A 142 4.71 3.79 15.24
CA LYS A 142 3.34 3.44 15.61
C LYS A 142 2.78 4.54 16.51
N LEU A 143 1.69 5.14 16.09
CA LEU A 143 0.95 6.13 16.88
C LEU A 143 0.11 5.43 17.96
N GLY A 144 -0.02 6.06 19.12
CA GLY A 144 -0.88 5.55 20.21
C GLY A 144 -2.37 5.67 19.91
N VAL A 145 -2.74 6.59 19.02
CA VAL A 145 -4.10 6.77 18.51
C VAL A 145 -4.02 6.83 16.97
N PRO A 146 -4.90 6.13 16.23
CA PRO A 146 -4.91 6.22 14.77
C PRO A 146 -5.28 7.62 14.30
N LEU A 147 -4.66 8.06 13.20
CA LEU A 147 -5.07 9.28 12.50
C LEU A 147 -6.36 9.05 11.73
N ASN A 148 -7.23 10.05 11.73
CA ASN A 148 -8.41 10.09 10.87
C ASN A 148 -8.02 10.73 9.53
N PHE A 149 -8.35 10.04 8.43
CA PHE A 149 -8.16 10.58 7.09
C PHE A 149 -9.09 11.78 6.87
N SER A 150 -8.60 12.77 6.14
CA SER A 150 -9.30 14.01 5.82
C SER A 150 -8.74 14.60 4.52
N ASP A 151 -9.27 15.75 4.10
CA ASP A 151 -8.74 16.49 2.95
C ASP A 151 -7.27 16.92 3.12
N THR A 152 -6.77 16.95 4.37
CA THR A 152 -5.38 17.31 4.70
C THR A 152 -4.54 16.14 5.18
N ILE A 153 -5.15 14.99 5.51
CA ILE A 153 -4.47 13.80 6.02
C ILE A 153 -4.72 12.62 5.08
N GLY A 154 -3.68 12.25 4.33
CA GLY A 154 -3.65 11.13 3.40
C GLY A 154 -2.47 10.19 3.64
N ALA A 155 -2.56 8.98 3.09
CA ALA A 155 -1.48 8.00 3.10
C ALA A 155 -0.85 7.93 1.71
N LEU A 156 0.47 7.81 1.65
CA LEU A 156 1.19 7.57 0.41
C LEU A 156 1.19 6.07 0.10
N CYS A 157 1.00 5.74 -1.19
CA CYS A 157 1.19 4.38 -1.68
C CYS A 157 2.68 4.05 -1.70
N LEU A 158 3.03 2.83 -1.27
CA LEU A 158 4.37 2.30 -1.51
C LEU A 158 4.49 1.85 -2.97
N LEU A 159 5.69 1.92 -3.52
CA LEU A 159 5.92 1.32 -4.83
C LEU A 159 5.77 -0.21 -4.73
N PRO A 160 5.10 -0.85 -5.70
CA PRO A 160 5.08 -2.30 -5.81
C PRO A 160 6.51 -2.85 -5.89
N SER A 161 6.75 -4.02 -5.28
CA SER A 161 8.09 -4.61 -5.20
C SER A 161 8.77 -4.94 -6.54
N HIS A 162 7.99 -4.97 -7.62
CA HIS A 162 8.45 -5.26 -8.99
C HIS A 162 8.64 -3.99 -9.85
N GLN A 163 8.35 -2.81 -9.29
CA GLN A 163 8.45 -1.56 -10.01
C GLN A 163 9.76 -0.85 -9.64
N GLU A 164 10.61 -0.63 -10.64
CA GLU A 164 11.81 0.18 -10.50
C GLU A 164 11.54 1.64 -10.89
N LEU A 165 12.17 2.57 -10.18
CA LEU A 165 12.18 3.99 -10.55
C LEU A 165 13.29 4.22 -11.57
N LEU A 166 12.93 4.78 -12.73
CA LEU A 166 13.89 5.08 -13.78
C LEU A 166 14.77 6.27 -13.38
N PRO A 167 16.10 6.23 -13.61
CA PRO A 167 16.96 7.38 -13.43
C PRO A 167 16.47 8.59 -14.22
N GLY A 168 16.52 9.77 -13.60
CA GLY A 168 16.04 11.02 -14.21
C GLY A 168 14.53 11.25 -14.11
N THR A 169 13.77 10.34 -13.47
CA THR A 169 12.36 10.58 -13.16
C THR A 169 12.23 11.80 -12.23
N PRO A 170 11.46 12.85 -12.61
CA PRO A 170 11.27 14.00 -11.74
C PRO A 170 10.48 13.63 -10.48
N CYS A 171 11.00 14.04 -9.31
CA CYS A 171 10.43 13.75 -8.00
C CYS A 171 10.18 15.04 -7.21
N TRP A 172 9.28 14.96 -6.22
CA TRP A 172 8.93 16.08 -5.35
C TRP A 172 9.47 15.83 -3.95
N VAL A 173 10.05 16.86 -3.34
CA VAL A 173 10.49 16.85 -1.94
C VAL A 173 9.75 17.96 -1.20
N SER A 174 9.17 17.64 -0.05
CA SER A 174 8.41 18.58 0.78
C SER A 174 8.84 18.47 2.24
N GLY A 175 8.93 19.59 2.95
CA GLY A 175 9.20 19.62 4.39
C GLY A 175 9.43 21.04 4.91
N TRP A 176 9.67 21.14 6.22
CA TRP A 176 10.00 22.40 6.91
C TRP A 176 11.49 22.49 7.28
N GLY A 177 12.34 21.64 6.70
CA GLY A 177 13.77 21.65 6.92
C GLY A 177 14.46 22.86 6.29
N TYR A 178 15.72 23.09 6.66
CA TYR A 178 16.52 24.15 6.05
C TYR A 178 16.63 23.96 4.55
N THR A 179 16.42 25.05 3.81
CA THR A 179 16.55 25.07 2.34
C THR A 179 17.95 25.48 1.91
N ARG A 180 18.82 25.81 2.86
CA ARG A 180 20.20 26.20 2.63
C ARG A 180 21.14 25.50 3.63
N PRO A 181 22.39 25.22 3.24
CA PRO A 181 23.33 24.49 4.09
C PRO A 181 23.86 25.29 5.30
N ASP A 182 23.62 26.60 5.36
CA ASP A 182 24.27 27.56 6.28
C ASP A 182 23.38 28.05 7.44
N GLN A 183 22.20 27.44 7.66
CA GLN A 183 21.29 27.77 8.78
C GLN A 183 21.37 26.81 9.96
#